data_AF-A0A7R9M167-F1
#
_entry.id   AF-A0A7R9M167-F1
#
_cell.length_a   1.000
_cell.length_b   1.000
_cell.length_c   1.000
_cell.angle_alpha   90.00
_cell.angle_beta   90.00
_cell.angle_gamma   90.00
#
_symmetry.space_group_name_H-M   'P 1'
#
loop_
_entity.id
_entity.type
_entity.pdbx_description
1 polymer ?
#
loop_
_entity_poly.entity_id
_entity_poly.type
_entity_poly.pdbx_seq_one_letter_code
_entity_poly.pdbx_strand_id
1 'polypeptide(L)'
;MDAEESMINKLKQACGYEFTSKLHRMFTDIKVSDDLNNNFNDYLRQNVVELGINFNIYVLQAGAWPLNQSALSPFAIPQSLEKSVSAFETFYASKFNGRKLTWLHHLCQTELKFGFTRRNYTVVMGTYHMAILLLFESSDSLHYW
;
A
#
# COMPACT_ATOMS: atom_id res chain seq x y z
N MET A 1 4.03 -17.80 -4.48
CA MET A 1 4.12 -17.31 -5.87
C MET A 1 4.12 -18.45 -6.88
N ASP A 2 4.90 -19.53 -6.65
CA ASP A 2 4.94 -20.68 -7.58
C ASP A 2 3.60 -21.39 -7.76
N ALA A 3 2.81 -21.52 -6.68
CA ALA A 3 1.50 -22.16 -6.74
C ALA A 3 0.50 -21.34 -7.58
N GLU A 4 0.49 -20.03 -7.39
CA GLU A 4 -0.37 -19.12 -8.13
C GLU A 4 0.05 -19.02 -9.61
N GLU A 5 1.35 -18.99 -9.90
CA GLU A 5 1.88 -19.01 -11.26
C GLU A 5 1.53 -20.33 -11.99
N SER A 6 1.64 -21.47 -11.29
CA SER A 6 1.20 -22.77 -11.79
C SER A 6 -0.29 -22.80 -12.11
N MET A 7 -1.14 -22.22 -11.24
CA MET A 7 -2.58 -22.11 -11.47
C MET A 7 -2.89 -21.29 -12.72
N ILE A 8 -2.26 -20.13 -12.88
CA ILE A 8 -2.45 -19.25 -14.04
C ILE A 8 -2.03 -19.97 -15.33
N ASN A 9 -0.91 -20.69 -15.30
CA ASN A 9 -0.44 -21.47 -16.45
C ASN A 9 -1.41 -22.58 -16.86
N LYS A 10 -2.02 -23.27 -15.89
CA LYS A 10 -3.06 -24.28 -16.17
C LYS A 10 -4.31 -23.64 -16.77
N LEU A 11 -4.76 -22.50 -16.24
CA LEU A 11 -5.89 -21.76 -16.81
C LEU A 11 -5.61 -21.27 -18.23
N LYS A 12 -4.37 -20.84 -18.51
CA LYS A 12 -3.94 -20.43 -19.84
C LYS A 12 -3.99 -21.60 -20.84
N GLN A 13 -3.56 -22.79 -20.42
CA GLN A 13 -3.63 -24.00 -21.25
C GLN A 13 -5.08 -24.42 -21.53
N ALA A 14 -5.97 -24.31 -20.53
CA ALA A 14 -7.36 -24.73 -20.66
C ALA A 14 -8.26 -23.72 -21.40
N CYS A 15 -8.04 -22.41 -21.17
CA CYS A 15 -8.96 -21.35 -21.58
C CYS A 15 -8.32 -20.30 -22.52
N GLY A 16 -7.03 -20.42 -22.80
CA GLY A 16 -6.29 -19.51 -23.68
C GLY A 16 -5.67 -18.29 -22.97
N TYR A 17 -4.85 -17.56 -23.72
CA TYR A 17 -4.10 -16.42 -23.20
C TYR A 17 -4.99 -15.23 -22.81
N GLU A 18 -5.95 -14.87 -23.66
CA GLU A 18 -6.83 -13.71 -23.44
C GLU A 18 -7.56 -13.78 -22.09
N PHE A 19 -7.98 -15.00 -21.70
CA PHE A 19 -8.65 -15.26 -20.42
C PHE A 19 -7.76 -14.96 -19.20
N THR A 20 -6.46 -15.25 -19.30
CA THR A 20 -5.50 -15.09 -18.19
C THR A 20 -4.68 -13.82 -18.26
N SER A 21 -4.88 -12.99 -19.29
CA SER A 21 -4.10 -11.78 -19.57
C SER A 21 -4.07 -10.80 -18.38
N LYS A 22 -5.23 -10.57 -17.73
CA LYS A 22 -5.32 -9.72 -16.53
C LYS A 22 -4.57 -10.30 -15.35
N LEU A 23 -4.68 -11.62 -15.10
CA LEU A 23 -3.98 -12.28 -14.00
C LEU A 23 -2.45 -12.17 -14.17
N HIS A 24 -1.94 -12.33 -15.39
CA HIS A 24 -0.51 -12.10 -15.66
C HIS A 24 -0.10 -10.66 -15.35
N ARG A 25 -0.89 -9.67 -15.77
CA ARG A 25 -0.61 -8.26 -15.47
C ARG A 25 -0.64 -7.97 -13.97
N MET A 26 -1.59 -8.54 -13.23
CA MET A 26 -1.63 -8.43 -11.77
C MET A 26 -0.35 -8.99 -11.14
N PHE A 27 0.15 -10.13 -11.61
CA PHE A 27 1.41 -10.70 -11.14
C PHE A 27 2.61 -9.82 -11.47
N THR A 28 2.66 -9.26 -12.67
CA THR A 28 3.69 -8.29 -13.07
C THR A 28 3.66 -7.06 -12.17
N ASP A 29 2.48 -6.51 -11.88
CA ASP A 29 2.33 -5.34 -11.00
C ASP A 29 2.90 -5.61 -9.60
N ILE A 30 2.66 -6.80 -9.03
CA ILE A 30 3.23 -7.18 -7.72
C ILE A 30 4.76 -7.25 -7.79
N LYS A 31 5.33 -7.96 -8.79
CA LYS A 31 6.79 -8.09 -8.93
C LYS A 31 7.47 -6.74 -9.17
N VAL A 32 6.91 -5.90 -10.05
CA VAL A 32 7.45 -4.56 -10.36
C VAL A 32 7.35 -3.63 -9.15
N SER A 33 6.35 -3.80 -8.29
CA SER A 33 6.24 -3.04 -7.05
C SER A 33 7.41 -3.32 -6.10
N ASP A 34 7.89 -4.56 -6.00
CA ASP A 34 9.06 -4.89 -5.16
C ASP A 34 10.31 -4.13 -5.63
N ASP A 35 10.58 -4.12 -6.94
CA ASP A 35 11.68 -3.34 -7.52
C ASP A 35 11.50 -1.83 -7.28
N LEU A 36 10.26 -1.35 -7.37
CA LEU A 36 9.95 0.06 -7.13
C LEU A 36 10.20 0.46 -5.67
N ASN A 37 9.88 -0.42 -4.71
CA ASN A 37 10.19 -0.21 -3.29
C ASN A 37 11.69 -0.18 -3.03
N ASN A 38 12.47 -1.08 -3.65
CA ASN A 38 13.93 -1.04 -3.55
C ASN A 38 14.49 0.28 -4.08
N ASN A 39 14.04 0.71 -5.26
CA ASN A 39 14.41 1.99 -5.84
C ASN A 39 14.00 3.18 -4.96
N PHE A 40 12.84 3.11 -4.30
CA PHE A 40 12.38 4.15 -3.40
C PHE A 40 13.26 4.22 -2.14
N ASN A 41 13.62 3.07 -1.57
CA ASN A 41 14.56 3.01 -0.43
C ASN A 41 15.92 3.62 -0.77
N ASP A 42 16.44 3.37 -1.97
CA ASP A 42 17.69 3.97 -2.42
C ASP A 42 17.55 5.49 -2.64
N TYR A 43 16.41 5.94 -3.19
CA TYR A 43 16.10 7.37 -3.27
C TYR A 43 16.07 8.04 -1.88
N LEU A 44 15.45 7.41 -0.88
CA LEU A 44 15.41 7.93 0.48
C LEU A 44 16.81 8.06 1.08
N ARG A 45 17.68 7.05 0.87
CA ARG A 45 19.08 7.08 1.33
C ARG A 45 19.89 8.19 0.66
N GLN A 46 19.76 8.33 -0.66
CA GLN A 46 20.49 9.34 -1.43
C GLN A 46 20.10 10.77 -1.07
N ASN A 47 18.82 10.99 -0.74
CA ASN A 47 18.29 12.30 -0.38
C ASN A 47 18.23 12.53 1.14
N VAL A 48 18.75 11.60 1.95
CA VAL A 48 18.76 11.65 3.42
C VAL A 48 17.36 11.93 3.99
N VAL A 49 16.34 11.26 3.44
CA VAL A 49 14.95 11.40 3.86
C VAL A 49 14.59 10.28 4.83
N GLU A 50 14.37 10.62 6.09
CA GLU A 50 13.93 9.67 7.11
C GLU A 50 12.41 9.66 7.24
N LEU A 51 11.75 8.51 6.97
CA LEU A 51 10.29 8.40 7.07
C LEU A 51 9.79 8.20 8.51
N GLY A 52 10.61 7.65 9.40
CA GLY A 52 10.21 7.31 10.77
C GLY A 52 9.35 6.04 10.89
N ILE A 53 8.96 5.43 9.76
CA ILE A 53 8.20 4.17 9.69
C ILE A 53 8.77 3.27 8.60
N ASN A 54 8.50 1.96 8.70
CA ASN A 54 8.66 1.07 7.57
C ASN A 54 7.52 1.31 6.57
N PHE A 55 7.87 1.46 5.29
CA PHE A 55 6.91 1.80 4.24
C PHE A 55 7.13 0.93 3.02
N ASN A 56 6.05 0.29 2.56
CA ASN A 56 6.04 -0.59 1.39
C ASN A 56 4.79 -0.32 0.56
N ILE A 57 4.92 -0.32 -0.76
CA ILE A 57 3.84 0.06 -1.67
C ILE A 57 3.58 -0.97 -2.76
N TYR A 58 2.32 -1.04 -3.21
CA TYR A 58 1.93 -1.77 -4.41
C TYR A 58 1.33 -0.80 -5.41
N VAL A 59 1.97 -0.66 -6.57
CA VAL A 59 1.48 0.18 -7.67
C VAL A 59 0.76 -0.71 -8.67
N LEU A 60 -0.55 -0.51 -8.78
CA LEU A 60 -1.46 -1.41 -9.49
C LEU A 60 -2.06 -0.72 -10.72
N GLN A 61 -2.11 -1.42 -11.85
CA GLN A 61 -2.76 -0.90 -13.05
C GLN A 61 -4.28 -1.01 -12.97
N ALA A 62 -4.98 0.12 -13.09
CA ALA A 62 -6.45 0.18 -13.02
C ALA A 62 -7.18 -0.80 -13.96
N GLY A 63 -6.60 -1.11 -15.13
CA GLY A 63 -7.20 -2.03 -16.11
C GLY A 63 -6.97 -3.52 -15.83
N ALA A 64 -6.01 -3.86 -14.96
CA ALA A 64 -5.68 -5.25 -14.63
C ALA A 64 -6.45 -5.73 -13.39
N TRP A 65 -6.67 -4.85 -12.42
CA TRP A 65 -7.27 -5.21 -11.14
C TRP A 65 -8.75 -4.83 -11.05
N PRO A 66 -9.60 -5.68 -10.45
CA PRO A 66 -11.02 -5.39 -10.23
C PRO A 66 -11.22 -4.46 -9.00
N LEU A 67 -10.54 -3.30 -8.98
CA LEU A 67 -10.57 -2.37 -7.85
C LEU A 67 -11.60 -1.28 -8.11
N ASN A 68 -12.57 -1.14 -7.20
CA ASN A 68 -13.57 -0.09 -7.31
C ASN A 68 -12.98 1.26 -6.84
N GLN A 69 -12.65 2.12 -7.78
CA GLN A 69 -12.14 3.47 -7.51
C GLN A 69 -13.25 4.48 -7.20
N SER A 70 -14.52 4.12 -7.42
CA SER A 70 -15.67 5.02 -7.26
C SER A 70 -16.15 5.16 -5.82
N ALA A 71 -15.71 4.27 -4.91
CA ALA A 71 -16.11 4.25 -3.50
C ALA A 71 -15.07 4.88 -2.56
N LEU A 72 -14.22 5.78 -3.07
CA LEU A 72 -13.20 6.44 -2.26
C LEU A 72 -13.85 7.54 -1.41
N SER A 73 -14.08 7.22 -0.13
CA SER A 73 -14.37 8.24 0.88
C SER A 73 -13.14 9.14 1.07
N PRO A 74 -13.32 10.45 1.26
CA PRO A 74 -12.22 11.28 1.75
C PRO A 74 -11.67 10.67 3.03
N PHE A 75 -10.36 10.54 3.11
CA PHE A 75 -9.64 9.98 4.24
C PHE A 75 -8.56 10.97 4.66
N ALA A 76 -8.66 11.47 5.88
CA ALA A 76 -7.60 12.26 6.49
C ALA A 76 -6.46 11.32 6.88
N ILE A 77 -5.41 11.32 6.09
CA ILE A 77 -4.22 10.50 6.35
C ILE A 77 -3.58 10.99 7.66
N PRO A 78 -3.32 10.12 8.65
CA PRO A 78 -2.64 10.53 9.87
C PRO A 78 -1.25 11.09 9.59
N GLN A 79 -0.84 12.09 10.37
CA GLN A 79 0.44 12.80 10.20
C GLN A 79 1.64 11.85 10.11
N SER A 80 1.61 10.75 10.85
CA SER A 80 2.65 9.71 10.85
C SER A 80 2.86 9.04 9.48
N LEU A 81 1.84 9.02 8.61
CA LEU A 81 1.91 8.44 7.27
C LEU A 81 2.13 9.49 6.16
N GLU A 82 1.79 10.75 6.42
CA GLU A 82 1.77 11.83 5.43
C GLU A 82 3.14 12.03 4.77
N LYS A 83 4.21 12.00 5.56
CA LYS A 83 5.59 12.13 5.05
C LYS A 83 5.94 11.02 4.06
N SER A 84 5.56 9.79 4.36
CA SER A 84 5.84 8.62 3.51
C SER A 84 5.06 8.67 2.20
N VAL A 85 3.78 9.04 2.26
CA VAL A 85 2.92 9.22 1.09
C VAL A 85 3.47 10.32 0.19
N SER A 86 3.78 11.50 0.74
CA SER A 86 4.30 12.63 -0.03
C SER A 86 5.68 12.36 -0.65
N ALA A 87 6.59 11.72 0.11
CA ALA A 87 7.89 11.33 -0.39
C ALA A 87 7.78 10.35 -1.57
N PHE A 88 6.86 9.38 -1.46
CA PHE A 88 6.63 8.43 -2.54
C PHE A 88 6.01 9.08 -3.77
N GLU A 89 5.04 9.98 -3.63
CA GLU A 89 4.45 10.71 -4.76
C GLU A 89 5.51 11.52 -5.52
N THR A 90 6.40 12.20 -4.79
CA THR A 90 7.51 12.97 -5.37
C THR A 90 8.46 12.06 -6.14
N PHE A 91 8.88 10.96 -5.52
CA PHE A 91 9.73 9.94 -6.16
C PHE A 91 9.07 9.38 -7.42
N TYR A 92 7.79 9.00 -7.35
CA TYR A 92 7.08 8.38 -8.45
C TYR A 92 6.87 9.36 -9.62
N ALA A 93 6.52 10.60 -9.34
CA ALA A 93 6.37 11.65 -10.34
C ALA A 93 7.69 11.94 -11.07
N SER A 94 8.83 11.88 -10.37
CA SER A 94 10.16 12.07 -10.97
C SER A 94 10.52 10.98 -11.99
N LYS A 95 10.07 9.73 -11.77
CA LYS A 95 10.34 8.59 -12.66
C LYS A 95 9.29 8.40 -13.75
N PHE A 96 8.03 8.73 -13.49
CA PHE A 96 6.90 8.41 -14.36
C PHE A 96 6.06 9.64 -14.67
N ASN A 97 6.54 10.44 -15.62
CA ASN A 97 5.80 11.62 -16.08
C ASN A 97 4.45 11.25 -16.71
N GLY A 98 3.41 12.03 -16.41
CA GLY A 98 2.06 11.86 -16.94
C GLY A 98 1.21 10.78 -16.25
N ARG A 99 1.70 10.14 -15.18
CA ARG A 99 0.91 9.20 -14.37
C ARG A 99 0.43 9.86 -13.08
N LYS A 100 -0.83 9.62 -12.72
CA LYS A 100 -1.43 10.03 -11.45
C LYS A 100 -1.69 8.80 -10.58
N LEU A 101 -1.32 8.89 -9.30
CA LEU A 101 -1.61 7.86 -8.30
C LEU A 101 -2.98 8.12 -7.65
N THR A 102 -3.68 7.04 -7.34
CA THR A 102 -4.91 7.05 -6.55
C THR A 102 -4.72 6.08 -5.40
N TRP A 103 -4.74 6.59 -4.17
CA TRP A 103 -4.51 5.78 -2.97
C TRP A 103 -5.77 5.02 -2.55
N LEU A 104 -5.62 3.72 -2.30
CA LEU A 104 -6.69 2.83 -1.87
C LEU A 104 -6.51 2.43 -0.40
N HIS A 105 -6.62 3.39 0.52
CA HIS A 105 -6.32 3.20 1.95
C HIS A 105 -7.14 2.08 2.63
N HIS A 106 -8.35 1.81 2.13
CA HIS A 106 -9.20 0.71 2.63
C HIS A 106 -8.62 -0.69 2.37
N LEU A 107 -7.68 -0.84 1.42
CA LEU A 107 -6.95 -2.08 1.15
C LEU A 107 -5.58 -2.12 1.83
N CYS A 108 -5.14 -0.99 2.41
CA CYS A 108 -3.84 -0.88 3.04
C CYS A 108 -3.87 -1.43 4.47
N GLN A 109 -2.81 -2.15 4.82
CA GLN A 109 -2.58 -2.69 6.16
C GLN A 109 -1.41 -1.96 6.83
N THR A 110 -1.47 -1.88 8.16
CA THR A 110 -0.50 -1.21 9.01
C THR A 110 -0.20 -2.08 10.21
N GLU A 111 1.02 -2.00 10.72
CA GLU A 111 1.45 -2.68 11.93
C GLU A 111 1.70 -1.64 13.03
N LEU A 112 0.99 -1.75 14.16
CA LEU A 112 1.14 -0.87 15.32
C LEU A 112 1.70 -1.64 16.51
N LYS A 113 2.61 -0.99 17.24
CA LYS A 113 3.14 -1.49 18.50
C LYS A 113 2.47 -0.78 19.68
N PHE A 114 1.79 -1.54 20.53
CA PHE A 114 1.17 -1.05 21.76
C PHE A 114 2.16 -1.10 22.92
N GLY A 115 2.50 0.07 23.45
CA GLY A 115 3.43 0.25 24.58
C GLY A 115 2.76 0.42 25.94
N PHE A 116 1.42 0.51 26.01
CA PHE A 116 0.70 0.76 27.27
C PHE A 116 0.50 -0.49 28.13
N THR A 117 0.69 -1.68 27.57
CA THR A 117 0.55 -2.96 28.26
C THR A 117 1.88 -3.43 28.87
N ARG A 118 1.81 -4.27 29.91
CA ARG A 118 3.01 -4.87 30.54
C ARG A 118 3.92 -5.62 29.56
N ARG A 119 3.34 -6.17 28.49
CA ARG A 119 4.05 -6.77 27.36
C ARG A 119 3.86 -5.89 26.13
N ASN A 120 4.88 -5.75 25.30
CA ASN A 120 4.73 -5.10 24.02
C ASN A 120 3.92 -6.01 23.08
N TYR A 121 2.79 -5.52 22.57
CA TYR A 121 2.04 -6.20 21.53
C TYR A 121 2.21 -5.49 20.21
N THR A 122 2.31 -6.27 19.13
CA THR A 122 2.31 -5.76 17.77
C THR A 122 1.06 -6.28 17.07
N VAL A 123 0.27 -5.39 16.50
CA VAL A 123 -1.02 -5.73 15.87
C VAL A 123 -1.06 -5.21 14.45
N VAL A 124 -1.40 -6.11 13.53
CA VAL A 124 -1.68 -5.76 12.14
C VAL A 124 -3.16 -5.44 11.99
N MET A 125 -3.46 -4.29 11.39
CA MET A 125 -4.83 -3.83 11.17
C MET A 125 -4.95 -3.01 9.88
N GLY A 126 -6.18 -2.75 9.45
CA GLY A 126 -6.44 -1.83 8.34
C GLY A 126 -6.09 -0.38 8.69
N THR A 127 -5.67 0.39 7.69
CA THR A 127 -5.23 1.79 7.86
C THR A 127 -6.30 2.68 8.49
N TYR A 128 -7.58 2.43 8.21
CA TYR A 128 -8.68 3.17 8.84
C TYR A 128 -8.77 2.93 10.34
N HIS A 129 -8.56 1.70 10.80
CA HIS A 129 -8.54 1.40 12.24
C HIS A 129 -7.34 2.07 12.91
N MET A 130 -6.17 2.03 12.28
CA MET A 130 -4.97 2.73 12.76
C MET A 130 -5.22 4.23 12.92
N ALA A 131 -5.84 4.88 11.93
CA ALA A 131 -6.14 6.31 11.98
C ALA A 131 -7.05 6.69 13.15
N ILE A 132 -8.04 5.85 13.47
CA ILE A 132 -8.90 6.06 14.64
C ILE A 132 -8.09 5.89 15.93
N LEU A 133 -7.26 4.84 16.04
CA LEU A 133 -6.48 4.58 17.25
C LEU A 133 -5.46 5.68 17.55
N LEU A 134 -4.86 6.29 16.53
CA LEU A 134 -3.91 7.40 16.71
C LEU A 134 -4.57 8.63 17.34
N LEU A 135 -5.89 8.81 17.22
CA LEU A 135 -6.60 9.89 17.92
C LEU A 135 -6.56 9.73 19.44
N PHE A 136 -6.38 8.49 19.94
CA PHE A 136 -6.29 8.19 21.36
C PHE A 136 -4.85 8.22 21.91
N GLU A 137 -3.86 8.61 21.08
CA GLU A 137 -2.50 8.81 21.58
C GLU A 137 -2.40 9.99 22.55
N SER A 138 -3.22 11.03 22.33
CA SER A 138 -3.27 12.26 23.14
C SER A 138 -4.57 12.44 23.93
N SER A 139 -5.53 11.53 23.77
CA SER A 139 -6.88 11.64 24.36
C SER A 139 -7.37 10.29 24.86
N ASP A 140 -7.81 10.20 26.11
CA ASP A 140 -8.34 8.94 26.67
C ASP A 140 -9.77 8.65 26.22
N SER A 141 -10.54 9.69 25.89
CA SER A 141 -11.91 9.56 25.39
C SER A 141 -12.23 10.61 24.34
N LEU A 142 -12.95 10.19 23.31
CA LEU A 142 -13.48 11.06 22.25
C LEU A 142 -14.99 10.86 22.18
N HIS A 143 -15.72 11.97 22.29
CA HIS A 143 -17.18 11.96 22.16
C HIS A 143 -17.56 12.23 20.71
N TYR A 144 -18.62 11.57 20.25
CA TYR A 144 -19.15 11.75 18.91
C TYR A 144 -20.06 13.00 18.80
N TRP A 145 -20.33 13.67 19.93
CA TRP A 145 -21.23 14.83 20.12
C TRP A 145 -20.83 15.63 21.36
#